data_AF-A0A959ISQ6-F1
#
_entry.id   AF-A0A959ISQ6-F1
#
_cell.length_a   1.000
_cell.length_b   1.000
_cell.length_c   1.000
_cell.angle_alpha   90.00
_cell.angle_beta   90.00
_cell.angle_gamma   90.00
#
_symmetry.space_group_name_H-M   'P 1'
#
loop_
_entity.id
_entity.type
_entity.pdbx_description
1 polymer ?
#
loop_
_entity_poly.entity_id
_entity_poly.type
_entity_poly.pdbx_seq_one_letter_code
_entity_poly.pdbx_strand_id
1 'polypeptide(L)'
;MKDFLLFLLLLLARPLIGQGDFLEYHTGIRSVQQQLVDERFDSALAQLLPLLDTFDAPYVKDWVIASQLAVLTGQQEQAIRLLERAFSKGFSLNCAQKVPLFDHGFSPVAWDTLTRIYPDCHRSYLASIDLEAWQELHARYQREQEAKQSEYY
;
A
#
# COMPACT_ATOMS: atom_id res chain seq x y z
N MET A 1 -27.02 34.66 22.59
CA MET A 1 -27.02 34.30 21.15
C MET A 1 -25.61 34.37 20.55
N LYS A 2 -24.85 35.43 20.80
CA LYS A 2 -23.44 35.57 20.40
C LYS A 2 -22.52 34.50 21.02
N ASP A 3 -22.74 34.13 22.27
CA ASP A 3 -21.92 33.11 22.96
C ASP A 3 -22.20 31.68 22.46
N PHE A 4 -23.44 31.41 22.02
CA PHE A 4 -23.81 30.15 21.36
C PHE A 4 -23.18 30.05 19.97
N LEU A 5 -23.12 31.17 19.23
CA LEU A 5 -22.44 31.23 17.93
C LEU A 5 -20.92 31.03 18.06
N LEU A 6 -20.31 31.59 19.12
CA LEU A 6 -18.89 31.42 19.41
C LEU A 6 -18.56 29.96 19.79
N PHE A 7 -19.44 29.32 20.56
CA PHE A 7 -19.31 27.91 20.92
C PHE A 7 -19.49 26.99 19.71
N LEU A 8 -20.41 27.31 18.79
CA LEU A 8 -20.59 26.60 17.53
C LEU A 8 -19.36 26.73 16.60
N LEU A 9 -18.75 27.91 16.54
CA LEU A 9 -17.51 28.16 15.79
C LEU A 9 -16.31 27.37 16.35
N LEU A 10 -16.21 27.26 17.69
CA LEU A 10 -15.17 26.45 18.34
C LEU A 10 -15.37 24.94 18.14
N LEU A 11 -16.62 24.48 18.02
CA LEU A 11 -16.92 23.07 17.68
C LEU A 11 -16.61 22.72 16.22
N LEU A 12 -16.65 23.70 15.32
CA LEU A 12 -16.25 23.56 13.91
C LEU A 12 -14.73 23.70 13.72
N ALA A 13 -14.04 24.38 14.63
CA ALA A 13 -12.59 24.43 14.69
C ALA A 13 -12.02 23.15 15.33
N ARG A 14 -12.38 21.98 14.78
CA ARG A 14 -11.59 20.79 15.04
C ARG A 14 -10.18 21.07 14.50
N PRO A 15 -9.11 20.79 15.25
CA PRO A 15 -7.80 20.77 14.65
C PRO A 15 -7.89 19.82 13.46
N LEU A 16 -7.52 20.32 12.28
CA LEU A 16 -7.17 19.46 11.17
C LEU A 16 -5.99 18.65 11.74
N ILE A 17 -6.26 17.47 12.30
CA ILE A 17 -5.21 16.49 12.52
C ILE A 17 -4.77 16.21 11.09
N GLY A 18 -3.70 16.90 10.69
CA GLY A 18 -3.18 16.84 9.34
C GLY A 18 -2.93 15.37 9.03
N GLN A 19 -3.60 14.89 8.00
CA GLN A 19 -3.23 13.65 7.32
C GLN A 19 -1.72 13.69 7.11
N GLY A 20 -1.02 12.56 7.29
CA GLY A 20 0.43 12.53 7.09
C GLY A 20 0.80 13.25 5.78
N ASP A 21 1.70 14.23 5.87
CA ASP A 21 2.02 15.06 4.70
C ASP A 21 2.62 14.15 3.62
N PHE A 22 2.06 14.20 2.41
CA PHE A 22 2.59 13.45 1.27
C PHE A 22 4.08 13.72 1.06
N LEU A 23 4.52 14.97 1.28
CA LEU A 23 5.93 15.34 1.18
C LEU A 23 6.77 14.66 2.26
N GLU A 24 6.29 14.59 3.50
CA GLU A 24 6.95 13.88 4.59
C GLU A 24 7.02 12.37 4.30
N TYR A 25 5.90 11.76 3.90
CA TYR A 25 5.83 10.36 3.52
C TYR A 25 6.84 10.06 2.41
N HIS A 26 6.80 10.81 1.31
CA HIS A 26 7.68 10.56 0.17
C HIS A 26 9.16 10.80 0.49
N THR A 27 9.46 11.80 1.33
CA THR A 27 10.83 12.05 1.82
C THR A 27 11.30 10.89 2.70
N GLY A 28 10.43 10.36 3.57
CA GLY A 28 10.69 9.17 4.38
C GLY A 28 10.96 7.94 3.52
N ILE A 29 10.13 7.69 2.50
CA ILE A 29 10.33 6.58 1.55
C ILE A 29 11.69 6.69 0.84
N ARG A 30 12.11 7.89 0.45
CA ARG A 30 13.45 8.09 -0.14
C ARG A 30 14.58 7.69 0.82
N SER A 31 14.45 8.04 2.09
CA SER A 31 15.41 7.63 3.12
C SER A 31 15.47 6.11 3.28
N VAL A 32 14.30 5.44 3.29
CA VAL A 32 14.21 3.97 3.32
C VAL A 32 14.89 3.36 2.08
N GLN A 33 14.64 3.91 0.90
CA GLN A 33 15.27 3.44 -0.35
C GLN A 33 16.80 3.57 -0.31
N GLN A 34 17.34 4.66 0.26
CA GLN A 34 18.78 4.78 0.45
C GLN A 34 19.32 3.68 1.38
N GLN A 35 18.61 3.37 2.47
CA GLN A 35 19.00 2.29 3.38
C GLN A 35 18.93 0.92 2.73
N LEU A 36 18.00 0.69 1.80
CA LEU A 36 17.97 -0.53 0.99
C LEU A 36 19.21 -0.67 0.10
N VAL A 37 19.64 0.43 -0.54
CA VAL A 37 20.87 0.48 -1.33
C VAL A 37 22.10 0.21 -0.46
N ASP A 38 22.09 0.71 0.77
CA ASP A 38 23.17 0.50 1.75
C ASP A 38 23.05 -0.84 2.50
N GLU A 39 22.11 -1.72 2.10
CA GLU A 39 21.83 -3.04 2.71
C GLU A 39 21.49 -3.00 4.21
N ARG A 40 21.01 -1.85 4.72
CA ARG A 40 20.61 -1.66 6.12
C ARG A 40 19.16 -2.12 6.34
N PHE A 41 18.87 -3.39 6.12
CA PHE A 41 17.51 -3.93 6.05
C PHE A 41 16.70 -3.76 7.35
N ASP A 42 17.28 -4.01 8.52
CA ASP A 42 16.60 -3.82 9.81
C ASP A 42 16.20 -2.36 10.04
N SER A 43 17.13 -1.44 9.76
CA SER A 43 16.90 0.00 9.88
C SER A 43 15.86 0.49 8.88
N ALA A 44 15.94 0.00 7.63
CA ALA A 44 14.98 0.32 6.59
C ALA A 44 13.56 -0.10 6.99
N LEU A 45 13.41 -1.31 7.54
CA LEU A 45 12.12 -1.81 8.01
C LEU A 45 11.60 -0.98 9.18
N ALA A 46 12.45 -0.70 10.18
CA ALA A 46 12.09 0.09 11.34
C ALA A 46 11.62 1.51 10.97
N GLN A 47 12.21 2.12 9.94
CA GLN A 47 11.77 3.43 9.44
C GLN A 47 10.53 3.33 8.55
N LEU A 48 10.38 2.27 7.75
CA LEU A 48 9.27 2.13 6.81
C LEU A 48 7.93 1.90 7.52
N LEU A 49 7.91 1.11 8.59
CA LEU A 49 6.66 0.73 9.27
C LEU A 49 5.87 1.96 9.79
N PRO A 50 6.46 2.92 10.52
CA PRO A 50 5.74 4.12 10.93
C PRO A 50 5.18 4.94 9.76
N LEU A 51 5.91 5.02 8.64
CA LEU A 51 5.45 5.78 7.46
C LEU A 51 4.19 5.17 6.84
N LEU A 52 4.07 3.84 6.87
CA LEU A 52 2.91 3.12 6.38
C LEU A 52 1.69 3.28 7.29
N ASP A 53 1.90 3.50 8.59
CA ASP A 53 0.84 3.67 9.58
C ASP A 53 0.37 5.13 9.73
N THR A 54 1.23 6.11 9.44
CA THR A 54 0.90 7.54 9.61
C THR A 54 0.34 8.21 8.35
N PHE A 55 0.66 7.68 7.17
CA PHE A 55 0.11 8.19 5.92
C PHE A 55 -1.23 7.51 5.61
N ASP A 56 -2.25 8.28 5.21
CA ASP A 56 -3.61 7.75 5.01
C ASP A 56 -3.71 6.81 3.79
N ALA A 57 -2.84 7.01 2.79
CA ALA A 57 -2.91 6.33 1.50
C ALA A 57 -1.55 5.80 1.00
N PRO A 58 -0.82 5.00 1.79
CA PRO A 58 0.47 4.42 1.38
C PRO A 58 0.30 3.59 0.11
N TYR A 59 1.31 3.65 -0.77
CA TYR A 59 1.28 2.85 -1.97
C TYR A 59 1.39 1.37 -1.63
N VAL A 60 0.64 0.54 -2.34
CA VAL A 60 0.64 -0.92 -2.16
C VAL A 60 2.05 -1.51 -2.27
N LYS A 61 2.87 -0.97 -3.18
CA LYS A 61 4.27 -1.38 -3.35
C LYS A 61 5.09 -1.24 -2.07
N ASP A 62 4.80 -0.24 -1.24
CA ASP A 62 5.60 0.05 -0.05
C ASP A 62 5.25 -0.95 1.09
N TRP A 63 4.02 -1.46 1.13
CA TRP A 63 3.67 -2.62 1.95
C TRP A 63 4.38 -3.91 1.49
N VAL A 64 4.50 -4.11 0.18
CA VAL A 64 5.22 -5.27 -0.38
C VAL A 64 6.71 -5.17 -0.04
N ILE A 65 7.34 -4.00 -0.16
CA ILE A 65 8.73 -3.76 0.24
C ILE A 65 8.91 -4.01 1.74
N ALA A 66 7.98 -3.56 2.59
CA ALA A 66 8.04 -3.84 4.02
C ALA A 66 7.98 -5.36 4.30
N SER A 67 7.11 -6.09 3.60
CA SER A 67 7.04 -7.55 3.72
C SER A 67 8.34 -8.24 3.28
N GLN A 68 8.95 -7.79 2.18
CA GLN A 68 10.26 -8.27 1.71
C GLN A 68 11.36 -8.03 2.75
N LEU A 69 11.42 -6.84 3.33
CA LEU A 69 12.33 -6.50 4.41
C LEU A 69 12.11 -7.37 5.65
N ALA A 70 10.86 -7.61 6.04
CA ALA A 70 10.53 -8.50 7.14
C ALA A 70 10.98 -9.94 6.87
N VAL A 71 10.88 -10.44 5.63
CA VAL A 71 11.45 -11.74 5.25
C VAL A 71 12.97 -11.75 5.39
N LEU A 72 13.67 -10.73 4.86
CA LEU A 72 15.14 -10.63 4.91
C LEU A 72 15.69 -10.57 6.33
N THR A 73 14.94 -9.95 7.24
CA THR A 73 15.30 -9.80 8.66
C THR A 73 14.80 -10.96 9.54
N GLY A 74 14.23 -12.02 8.93
CA GLY A 74 13.75 -13.21 9.64
C GLY A 74 12.43 -13.04 10.39
N GLN A 75 11.74 -11.92 10.21
CA GLN A 75 10.47 -11.56 10.86
C GLN A 75 9.26 -12.11 10.10
N GLN A 76 9.17 -13.44 9.99
CA GLN A 76 8.17 -14.16 9.17
C GLN A 76 6.71 -13.75 9.45
N GLU A 77 6.29 -13.71 10.72
CA GLU A 77 4.92 -13.33 11.06
C GLU A 77 4.59 -11.89 10.65
N GLN A 78 5.56 -10.98 10.79
CA GLN A 78 5.37 -9.60 10.37
C GLN A 78 5.29 -9.50 8.86
N ALA A 79 6.11 -10.26 8.13
CA ALA A 79 6.05 -10.33 6.67
C ALA A 79 4.67 -10.78 6.18
N ILE A 80 4.06 -11.78 6.82
CA ILE A 80 2.69 -12.25 6.51
C ILE A 80 1.67 -11.13 6.74
N ARG A 81 1.71 -10.47 7.91
CA ARG A 81 0.79 -9.35 8.23
C ARG A 81 0.91 -8.19 7.24
N LEU A 82 2.12 -7.86 6.83
CA LEU A 82 2.37 -6.78 5.85
C LEU A 82 1.83 -7.16 4.46
N LEU A 83 1.98 -8.42 4.06
CA LEU A 83 1.47 -8.90 2.78
C LEU A 83 -0.05 -9.01 2.77
N GLU A 84 -0.67 -9.39 3.89
CA GLU A 84 -2.12 -9.33 4.10
C GLU A 84 -2.67 -7.91 3.91
N ARG A 85 -1.96 -6.89 4.44
CA ARG A 85 -2.31 -5.47 4.20
C ARG A 85 -2.17 -5.12 2.72
N ALA A 86 -1.12 -5.57 2.04
CA ALA A 86 -0.96 -5.37 0.61
C ALA A 86 -2.10 -6.02 -0.21
N PHE A 87 -2.51 -7.25 0.14
CA PHE A 87 -3.63 -7.95 -0.51
C PHE A 87 -4.94 -7.20 -0.35
N SER A 88 -5.20 -6.67 0.84
CA SER A 88 -6.38 -5.86 1.14
C SER A 88 -6.41 -4.52 0.39
N LYS A 89 -5.30 -4.15 -0.25
CA LYS A 89 -5.15 -2.96 -1.09
C LYS A 89 -4.99 -3.28 -2.58
N GLY A 90 -5.19 -4.54 -2.98
CA GLY A 90 -5.21 -4.95 -4.39
C GLY A 90 -3.94 -5.61 -4.92
N PHE A 91 -2.94 -5.88 -4.06
CA PHE A 91 -1.85 -6.76 -4.48
C PHE A 91 -2.38 -8.19 -4.68
N SER A 92 -2.03 -8.84 -5.78
CA SER A 92 -2.54 -10.19 -6.05
C SER A 92 -1.64 -11.27 -5.46
N LEU A 93 -2.24 -12.40 -5.04
CA LEU A 93 -1.49 -13.57 -4.59
C LEU A 93 -0.55 -14.11 -5.68
N ASN A 94 -0.99 -14.09 -6.94
CA ASN A 94 -0.17 -14.50 -8.08
C ASN A 94 1.06 -13.60 -8.23
N CYS A 95 0.92 -12.29 -8.05
CA CYS A 95 2.07 -11.38 -8.03
C CYS A 95 3.02 -11.70 -6.87
N ALA A 96 2.50 -12.00 -5.67
CA ALA A 96 3.33 -12.37 -4.52
C ALA A 96 4.13 -13.66 -4.80
N GLN A 97 3.51 -14.68 -5.38
CA GLN A 97 4.16 -15.96 -5.72
C GLN A 97 5.28 -15.82 -6.76
N LYS A 98 5.28 -14.73 -7.54
CA LYS A 98 6.31 -14.43 -8.53
C LYS A 98 7.50 -13.64 -7.97
N VAL A 99 7.44 -13.19 -6.72
CA VAL A 99 8.56 -12.49 -6.08
C VAL A 99 9.57 -13.54 -5.60
N PRO A 100 10.81 -13.60 -6.16
CA PRO A 100 11.77 -14.64 -5.82
C PRO A 100 12.13 -14.69 -4.33
N LEU A 101 12.18 -13.52 -3.68
CA LEU A 101 12.45 -13.43 -2.25
C LEU A 101 11.36 -14.09 -1.40
N PHE A 102 10.09 -14.05 -1.83
CA PHE A 102 9.01 -14.71 -1.12
C PHE A 102 9.01 -16.22 -1.37
N ASP A 103 9.37 -16.67 -2.58
CA ASP A 103 9.47 -18.09 -2.90
C ASP A 103 10.46 -18.82 -1.98
N HIS A 104 11.65 -18.25 -1.78
CA HIS A 104 12.67 -18.85 -0.91
C HIS A 104 12.54 -18.43 0.56
N GLY A 105 11.90 -17.29 0.82
CA GLY A 105 11.84 -16.69 2.14
C GLY A 105 10.66 -17.14 2.98
N PHE A 106 9.52 -17.49 2.37
CA PHE A 106 8.37 -18.00 3.11
C PHE A 106 8.41 -19.52 3.26
N SER A 107 8.04 -20.00 4.45
CA SER A 107 7.82 -21.43 4.67
C SER A 107 6.52 -21.90 3.97
N PRO A 108 6.36 -23.22 3.74
CA PRO A 108 5.09 -23.77 3.24
C PRO A 108 3.89 -23.40 4.11
N VAL A 109 4.07 -23.30 5.43
CA VAL A 109 3.02 -22.89 6.39
C VAL A 109 2.63 -21.42 6.22
N ALA A 110 3.62 -20.55 5.92
CA ALA A 110 3.36 -19.15 5.62
C ALA A 110 2.55 -19.02 4.31
N TRP A 111 2.91 -19.78 3.28
CA TRP A 111 2.17 -19.80 2.01
C TRP A 111 0.75 -20.32 2.16
N ASP A 112 0.52 -21.37 2.94
CA ASP A 112 -0.82 -21.87 3.26
C ASP A 112 -1.65 -20.79 3.96
N THR A 113 -1.05 -20.09 4.92
CA THR A 113 -1.69 -18.97 5.61
C THR A 113 -2.09 -17.85 4.65
N LEU A 114 -1.15 -17.39 3.81
CA LEU A 114 -1.40 -16.34 2.81
C LEU A 114 -2.49 -16.73 1.80
N THR A 115 -2.47 -17.99 1.35
CA THR A 115 -3.46 -18.52 0.41
C THR A 115 -4.85 -18.56 1.02
N ARG A 116 -4.95 -18.92 2.32
CA ARG A 116 -6.21 -18.99 3.05
C ARG A 116 -6.83 -17.61 3.31
N ILE A 117 -6.01 -16.59 3.63
CA ILE A 117 -6.53 -15.23 3.93
C ILE A 117 -6.83 -14.42 2.67
N TYR A 118 -6.15 -14.70 1.56
CA TYR A 118 -6.24 -13.90 0.33
C TYR A 118 -7.67 -13.69 -0.21
N PRO A 119 -8.57 -14.69 -0.27
CA PRO A 119 -9.92 -14.49 -0.80
C PRO A 119 -10.72 -13.42 -0.06
N ASP A 120 -10.55 -13.31 1.25
CA ASP A 120 -11.24 -12.31 2.06
C ASP A 120 -10.62 -10.92 1.88
N CYS A 121 -9.28 -10.82 1.86
CA CYS A 121 -8.58 -9.58 1.51
C CYS A 121 -8.99 -9.06 0.13
N HIS A 122 -9.01 -9.94 -0.86
CA HIS A 122 -9.35 -9.60 -2.24
C HIS A 122 -10.81 -9.16 -2.36
N ARG A 123 -11.74 -9.83 -1.65
CA ARG A 123 -13.14 -9.41 -1.58
C ARG A 123 -13.26 -8.02 -0.95
N SER A 124 -12.55 -7.75 0.14
CA SER A 124 -12.52 -6.43 0.78
C SER A 124 -11.99 -5.35 -0.17
N TYR A 125 -10.94 -5.66 -0.94
CA TYR A 125 -10.40 -4.74 -1.94
C TYR A 125 -11.43 -4.45 -3.03
N LEU A 126 -12.04 -5.48 -3.63
CA LEU A 126 -13.05 -5.30 -4.68
C LEU A 126 -14.25 -4.50 -4.19
N ALA A 127 -14.67 -4.68 -2.94
CA ALA A 127 -15.75 -3.89 -2.34
C ALA A 127 -15.37 -2.42 -2.08
N SER A 128 -14.07 -2.09 -2.04
CA SER A 128 -13.57 -0.73 -1.80
C SER A 128 -13.38 0.10 -3.06
N ILE A 129 -13.49 -0.51 -4.25
CA ILE A 129 -13.28 0.15 -5.53
C ILE A 129 -14.57 0.17 -6.35
N ASP A 130 -14.72 1.19 -7.18
CA ASP A 130 -15.76 1.22 -8.21
C ASP A 130 -15.26 0.46 -9.44
N LEU A 131 -15.62 -0.82 -9.53
CA LEU A 131 -15.17 -1.70 -10.60
C LEU A 131 -15.73 -1.26 -11.97
N GLU A 132 -16.95 -0.72 -12.00
CA GLU A 132 -17.58 -0.26 -13.24
C GLU A 132 -16.85 0.98 -13.77
N ALA A 133 -16.61 1.97 -12.90
CA ALA A 133 -15.83 3.15 -13.27
C ALA A 133 -14.41 2.80 -13.71
N TRP A 134 -13.76 1.83 -13.05
CA TRP A 134 -12.44 1.36 -13.45
C TRP A 134 -12.46 0.69 -14.84
N GLN A 135 -13.45 -0.17 -15.10
CA GLN A 135 -13.62 -0.82 -16.41
C GLN A 135 -13.87 0.21 -17.52
N GLU A 136 -14.71 1.20 -17.25
CA GLU A 136 -15.00 2.28 -18.18
C GLU A 136 -13.75 3.11 -18.48
N LEU A 137 -13.00 3.52 -17.44
CA LEU A 137 -11.75 4.25 -17.60
C LEU A 137 -10.74 3.45 -18.44
N HIS A 138 -10.58 2.16 -18.15
CA HIS A 138 -9.67 1.30 -18.88
C HIS A 138 -10.04 1.19 -20.36
N ALA A 139 -11.33 0.98 -20.67
CA ALA A 139 -11.82 0.91 -22.05
C ALA A 139 -11.68 2.25 -22.79
N ARG A 140 -11.83 3.39 -22.11
CA ARG A 140 -11.57 4.72 -22.69
C ARG A 140 -10.09 4.91 -22.99
N TYR A 141 -9.22 4.59 -22.03
CA TYR A 141 -7.78 4.70 -22.19
C TYR A 141 -7.26 3.83 -23.35
N GLN A 142 -7.71 2.58 -23.46
CA GLN A 142 -7.32 1.69 -24.55
C GLN A 142 -7.69 2.27 -25.92
N ARG A 143 -8.94 2.74 -26.09
CA ARG A 143 -9.38 3.38 -27.33
C ARG A 143 -8.54 4.61 -27.68
N GLU A 144 -8.15 5.40 -26.69
CA GLU A 144 -7.27 6.55 -26.89
C GLU A 144 -5.86 6.15 -27.36
N GLN A 145 -5.28 5.10 -26.76
CA GLN A 145 -3.96 4.61 -27.16
C GLN A 145 -3.97 4.04 -28.59
N GLU A 146 -5.02 3.30 -28.95
CA GLU A 146 -5.21 2.75 -30.30
C GLU A 146 -5.38 3.88 -31.35
N ALA A 147 -6.20 4.90 -31.05
CA ALA A 147 -6.39 6.05 -31.93
C ALA A 147 -5.07 6.81 -32.16
N LYS A 148 -4.30 7.05 -31.10
CA LYS A 148 -2.96 7.66 -31.21
C LYS A 148 -2.02 6.83 -32.06
N GLN A 149 -2.01 5.51 -31.94
CA GLN A 149 -1.18 4.66 -32.81
C GLN A 149 -1.60 4.76 -34.28
N SER A 150 -2.89 4.89 -34.57
CA SER A 150 -3.39 5.01 -35.94
C SER A 150 -3.16 6.37 -36.61
N GLU A 151 -2.91 7.44 -35.85
CA GLU A 151 -2.58 8.77 -36.42
C GLU A 151 -1.11 8.88 -36.89
N TYR A 152 -0.23 8.00 -36.41
CA TYR A 152 1.19 8.00 -36.76
C TYR A 152 1.57 7.00 -37.86
N TYR A 153 0.61 6.24 -38.39
CA TYR A 153 0.77 5.30 -39.51
C TYR A 153 -0.21 5.60 -40.63
#